data_AF-A0A3B9RS02-F1
#
_entry.id   AF-A0A3B9RS02-F1
#
_cell.length_a   1.000
_cell.length_b   1.000
_cell.length_c   1.000
_cell.angle_alpha   90.00
_cell.angle_beta   90.00
_cell.angle_gamma   90.00
#
_symmetry.space_group_name_H-M   'P 1'
#
loop_
_entity.id
_entity.type
_entity.pdbx_description
1 polymer ?
#
loop_
_entity_poly.entity_id
_entity_poly.type
_entity_poly.pdbx_seq_one_letter_code
_entity_poly.pdbx_strand_id
1 'polypeptide(L)'
;IAQRCTNIDLARTQAMMEDLGSQALRVLAVAYKSLPTIPSSLDSESIESDLTFMGLLGMIDPPREEAKEALRLCKKAGIRVVMITGDHLGTATAIAQQLGILNKGERAIDGQTLDAMDGNALAEAVHTISVYARVSPSDKIRIVKAWQDRGEVVAMTGDGVNDAPALKAADIGCAMGITGTEVAKGAADMTLTDDNFATIVEAVRQGRGIYANLRKVVGYLLSTNIAELFTVFFAMILFRETPLLSMQLLWINLITDSLPAIALGMEPIQSDVMEHKPKSRTEGLFANGLTLQIIAQGSLFALLTLIAFLLGLRQGGDIVVGRTMAFSTLAILQLVQAFNMRSQHSLFTTGFFTNTTLNKAVGASAILLAVVLFVSPIAHVFALTILSLPQYAIVLALALLPLPILELAKKLGLIRYLA
;
A
#
# COMPACT_ATOMS: atom_id res chain seq x y z
N ILE A 1 -46.71 4.99 -14.10
CA ILE A 1 -47.13 4.40 -15.39
C ILE A 1 -48.14 3.29 -15.21
N ALA A 2 -47.84 2.21 -14.46
CA ALA A 2 -48.76 1.07 -14.31
C ALA A 2 -50.18 1.46 -13.86
N GLN A 3 -50.31 2.32 -12.84
CA GLN A 3 -51.62 2.83 -12.37
C GLN A 3 -52.31 3.79 -13.35
N ARG A 4 -51.62 4.25 -14.39
CA ARG A 4 -52.12 5.19 -15.39
C ARG A 4 -52.51 4.51 -16.71
N CYS A 5 -52.44 3.17 -16.78
CA CYS A 5 -52.76 2.39 -17.98
C CYS A 5 -54.10 1.67 -17.85
N THR A 6 -54.83 1.50 -18.96
CA THR A 6 -56.18 0.89 -18.97
C THR A 6 -56.20 -0.60 -19.24
N ASN A 7 -55.16 -1.15 -19.86
CA ASN A 7 -55.07 -2.53 -20.35
C ASN A 7 -53.97 -3.36 -19.64
N ILE A 8 -53.58 -2.98 -18.43
CA ILE A 8 -52.47 -3.62 -17.71
C ILE A 8 -52.97 -4.67 -16.71
N ASP A 9 -52.39 -5.86 -16.78
CA ASP A 9 -52.43 -6.82 -15.68
C ASP A 9 -51.29 -6.50 -14.72
N LEU A 10 -51.64 -5.86 -13.59
CA LEU A 10 -50.67 -5.41 -12.59
C LEU A 10 -49.88 -6.57 -11.99
N ALA A 11 -50.53 -7.68 -11.67
CA ALA A 11 -49.88 -8.83 -11.03
C ALA A 11 -48.86 -9.47 -11.97
N ARG A 12 -49.27 -9.71 -13.22
CA ARG A 12 -48.38 -10.30 -14.24
C ARG A 12 -47.21 -9.37 -14.57
N THR A 13 -47.48 -8.07 -14.72
CA THR A 13 -46.44 -7.09 -15.09
C THR A 13 -45.45 -6.91 -13.94
N GLN A 14 -45.91 -6.94 -12.69
CA GLN A 14 -45.04 -6.87 -11.53
C GLN A 14 -44.13 -8.10 -11.42
N ALA A 15 -44.66 -9.31 -11.64
CA ALA A 15 -43.84 -10.52 -11.70
C ALA A 15 -42.79 -10.45 -12.83
N MET A 16 -43.13 -9.92 -14.01
CA MET A 16 -42.16 -9.73 -15.10
C MET A 16 -41.10 -8.68 -14.79
N MET A 17 -41.45 -7.58 -14.10
CA MET A 17 -40.48 -6.59 -13.65
C MET A 17 -39.50 -7.18 -12.63
N GLU A 18 -39.99 -8.01 -11.70
CA GLU A 18 -39.15 -8.71 -10.73
C GLU A 18 -38.21 -9.72 -11.40
N ASP A 19 -38.71 -10.51 -12.37
CA ASP A 19 -37.89 -11.44 -13.14
C ASP A 19 -36.79 -10.72 -13.93
N LEU A 20 -37.13 -9.68 -14.70
CA LEU A 20 -36.15 -8.90 -15.45
C LEU A 20 -35.16 -8.19 -14.51
N GLY A 21 -35.63 -7.67 -13.38
CA GLY A 21 -34.77 -7.07 -12.36
C GLY A 21 -33.79 -8.06 -11.73
N SER A 22 -34.21 -9.32 -11.55
CA SER A 22 -33.35 -10.41 -11.06
C SER A 22 -32.20 -10.75 -12.03
N GLN A 23 -32.38 -10.42 -13.32
CA GLN A 23 -31.36 -10.55 -14.36
C GLN A 23 -30.46 -9.31 -14.48
N ALA A 24 -30.48 -8.41 -13.49
CA ALA A 24 -29.75 -7.14 -13.49
C ALA A 24 -30.19 -6.14 -14.58
N LEU A 25 -31.40 -6.28 -15.13
CA LEU A 25 -31.91 -5.35 -16.11
C LEU A 25 -32.56 -4.14 -15.42
N ARG A 26 -32.25 -2.94 -15.92
CA ARG A 26 -33.04 -1.73 -15.69
C ARG A 26 -34.29 -1.81 -16.55
N VAL A 27 -35.44 -1.90 -15.90
CA VAL A 27 -36.74 -2.10 -16.58
C VAL A 27 -37.46 -0.76 -16.77
N LEU A 28 -37.88 -0.47 -17.99
CA LEU A 28 -38.72 0.66 -18.35
C LEU A 28 -40.09 0.16 -18.83
N ALA A 29 -41.16 0.77 -18.31
CA ALA A 29 -42.52 0.52 -18.79
C ALA A 29 -42.85 1.51 -19.92
N VAL A 30 -43.29 1.00 -21.06
CA VAL A 30 -43.65 1.80 -22.24
C VAL A 30 -45.16 1.76 -22.45
N ALA A 31 -45.77 2.92 -22.58
CA ALA A 31 -47.19 3.09 -22.85
C ALA A 31 -47.41 4.31 -23.75
N TYR A 32 -48.52 4.35 -24.47
CA TYR A 32 -48.86 5.47 -25.36
C TYR A 32 -50.33 5.87 -25.21
N LYS A 33 -50.65 7.10 -25.60
CA LYS A 33 -52.02 7.60 -25.75
C LYS A 33 -52.11 8.32 -27.09
N SER A 34 -53.06 7.90 -27.92
CA SER A 34 -53.33 8.59 -29.19
C SER A 34 -54.25 9.77 -28.91
N LEU A 35 -53.79 10.98 -29.19
CA LEU A 35 -54.58 12.20 -29.07
C LEU A 35 -54.99 12.69 -30.46
N PRO A 36 -56.30 12.83 -30.75
CA PRO A 36 -56.77 13.25 -32.08
C PRO A 36 -56.43 14.73 -32.38
N THR A 37 -56.25 15.55 -31.35
CA THR A 37 -55.81 16.94 -31.44
C THR A 37 -54.84 17.26 -30.31
N ILE A 38 -53.95 18.24 -30.55
CA ILE A 38 -53.02 18.71 -29.51
C ILE A 38 -53.83 19.51 -28.48
N PRO A 39 -53.86 19.10 -27.19
CA PRO A 39 -54.57 19.83 -26.15
C PRO A 39 -53.95 21.21 -25.91
N SER A 40 -54.74 22.15 -25.40
CA SER A 40 -54.27 23.49 -25.05
C SER A 40 -53.41 23.52 -23.78
N SER A 41 -53.56 22.55 -22.87
CA SER A 41 -52.66 22.36 -21.73
C SER A 41 -51.79 21.11 -21.92
N LEU A 42 -50.49 21.26 -21.65
CA LEU A 42 -49.49 20.19 -21.76
C LEU A 42 -49.03 19.71 -20.38
N ASP A 43 -49.96 19.56 -19.44
CA ASP A 43 -49.65 19.09 -18.09
C ASP A 43 -49.55 17.55 -18.04
N SER A 44 -48.57 17.04 -17.29
CA SER A 44 -48.28 15.60 -17.19
C SER A 44 -49.46 14.82 -16.60
N GLU A 45 -50.21 15.39 -15.66
CA GLU A 45 -51.35 14.71 -15.03
C GLU A 45 -52.52 14.49 -15.99
N SER A 46 -52.86 15.48 -16.84
CA SER A 46 -53.94 15.33 -17.81
C SER A 46 -53.56 14.44 -18.99
N ILE A 47 -52.32 14.55 -19.49
CA ILE A 47 -51.87 13.84 -20.69
C ILE A 47 -51.49 12.38 -20.38
N GLU A 48 -50.81 12.12 -19.27
CA GLU A 48 -50.33 10.78 -18.92
C GLU A 48 -51.39 9.92 -18.21
N SER A 49 -52.67 10.17 -18.44
CA SER A 49 -53.81 9.37 -17.96
C SER A 49 -54.34 8.44 -19.07
N ASP A 50 -55.03 7.36 -18.72
CA ASP A 50 -55.67 6.43 -19.67
C ASP A 50 -54.75 5.92 -20.79
N LEU A 51 -53.51 5.60 -20.44
CA LEU A 51 -52.50 5.12 -21.39
C LEU A 51 -52.80 3.66 -21.83
N THR A 52 -52.43 3.32 -23.05
CA THR A 52 -52.35 1.94 -23.52
C THR A 52 -50.95 1.41 -23.25
N PHE A 53 -50.83 0.48 -22.32
CA PHE A 53 -49.60 -0.24 -22.02
C PHE A 53 -49.17 -1.08 -23.22
N MET A 54 -47.91 -0.94 -23.62
CA MET A 54 -47.31 -1.68 -24.75
C MET A 54 -46.45 -2.83 -24.26
N GLY A 55 -45.66 -2.61 -23.21
CA GLY A 55 -44.75 -3.63 -22.68
C GLY A 55 -43.66 -3.07 -21.79
N LEU A 56 -42.78 -3.98 -21.38
CA LEU A 56 -41.56 -3.68 -20.62
C LEU A 56 -40.34 -3.78 -21.54
N LEU A 57 -39.39 -2.88 -21.35
CA LEU A 57 -38.08 -2.91 -22.00
C LEU A 57 -37.01 -3.02 -20.94
N GLY A 58 -36.18 -4.07 -21.03
CA GLY A 58 -35.01 -4.26 -20.17
C GLY A 58 -33.75 -3.75 -20.86
N MET A 59 -32.97 -2.93 -20.17
CA MET A 59 -31.63 -2.52 -20.59
C MET A 59 -30.63 -2.85 -19.49
N ILE A 60 -29.41 -3.24 -19.87
CA ILE A 60 -28.34 -3.53 -18.91
C ILE A 60 -27.24 -2.50 -19.09
N ASP A 61 -26.67 -2.04 -17.97
CA ASP A 61 -25.36 -1.42 -17.95
C ASP A 61 -24.35 -2.52 -17.58
N PRO A 62 -23.69 -3.16 -18.56
CA PRO A 62 -22.88 -4.33 -18.28
C PRO A 62 -21.65 -3.93 -17.47
N PRO A 63 -21.30 -4.69 -16.43
CA PRO A 63 -20.08 -4.42 -15.70
C PRO A 63 -18.85 -4.64 -16.59
N ARG A 64 -17.82 -3.82 -16.39
CA ARG A 64 -16.54 -3.95 -17.09
C ARG A 64 -15.87 -5.29 -16.73
N GLU A 65 -15.33 -6.00 -17.71
CA GLU A 65 -14.65 -7.29 -17.46
C GLU A 65 -13.47 -7.16 -16.48
N GLU A 66 -12.74 -6.05 -16.55
CA GLU A 66 -11.63 -5.72 -15.65
C GLU A 66 -12.09 -5.59 -14.18
N ALA A 67 -13.35 -5.18 -13.95
CA ALA A 67 -13.90 -5.07 -12.61
C ALA A 67 -14.04 -6.44 -11.93
N LYS A 68 -14.37 -7.50 -12.67
CA LYS A 68 -14.47 -8.86 -12.10
C LYS A 68 -13.11 -9.35 -11.59
N GLU A 69 -12.06 -9.15 -12.38
CA GLU A 69 -10.71 -9.55 -11.99
C GLU A 69 -10.18 -8.69 -10.83
N ALA A 70 -10.44 -7.39 -10.85
CA ALA A 70 -10.12 -6.48 -9.74
C ALA A 70 -10.80 -6.90 -8.43
N LEU A 71 -12.09 -7.26 -8.46
CA LEU A 71 -12.82 -7.76 -7.30
C LEU A 71 -12.26 -9.10 -6.79
N ARG A 72 -11.87 -10.00 -7.70
CA ARG A 72 -11.22 -11.26 -7.35
C ARG A 72 -9.89 -11.02 -6.62
N LEU A 73 -9.08 -10.07 -7.10
CA LEU A 73 -7.83 -9.68 -6.46
C LEU A 73 -8.06 -9.03 -5.09
N CYS A 74 -9.05 -8.15 -4.95
CA CYS A 74 -9.45 -7.60 -3.65
C CYS A 74 -9.78 -8.72 -2.65
N LYS A 75 -10.60 -9.68 -3.05
CA LYS A 75 -10.98 -10.82 -2.21
C LYS A 75 -9.76 -11.67 -1.81
N LYS A 76 -8.86 -11.95 -2.76
CA LYS A 76 -7.59 -12.67 -2.49
C LYS A 76 -6.72 -11.91 -1.48
N ALA A 77 -6.66 -10.59 -1.60
CA ALA A 77 -5.90 -9.69 -0.74
C ALA A 77 -6.57 -9.38 0.61
N GLY A 78 -7.72 -9.99 0.91
CA GLY A 78 -8.49 -9.76 2.14
C GLY A 78 -9.16 -8.39 2.20
N ILE A 79 -9.35 -7.72 1.07
CA ILE A 79 -10.03 -6.42 0.97
C ILE A 79 -11.50 -6.67 0.73
N ARG A 80 -12.35 -6.15 1.63
CA ARG A 80 -13.81 -6.21 1.45
C ARG A 80 -14.26 -5.10 0.52
N VAL A 81 -15.07 -5.46 -0.48
CA VAL A 81 -15.71 -4.49 -1.38
C VAL A 81 -17.18 -4.40 -1.03
N VAL A 82 -17.68 -3.17 -0.93
CA VAL A 82 -19.08 -2.85 -0.61
C VAL A 82 -19.65 -2.02 -1.75
N MET A 83 -20.80 -2.43 -2.27
CA MET A 83 -21.50 -1.69 -3.32
C MET A 83 -22.45 -0.66 -2.71
N ILE A 84 -22.35 0.58 -3.17
CA ILE A 84 -23.26 1.66 -2.81
C ILE A 84 -23.81 2.25 -4.11
N THR A 85 -25.12 2.18 -4.33
CA THR A 85 -25.74 2.61 -5.59
C THR A 85 -27.08 3.32 -5.39
N GLY A 86 -27.46 4.15 -6.37
CA GLY A 86 -28.78 4.75 -6.48
C GLY A 86 -29.83 3.82 -7.12
N ASP A 87 -29.41 2.68 -7.66
CA ASP A 87 -30.30 1.72 -8.31
C ASP A 87 -31.27 1.05 -7.33
N HIS A 88 -32.30 0.41 -7.88
CA HIS A 88 -33.24 -0.39 -7.10
C HIS A 88 -32.54 -1.61 -6.47
N LEU A 89 -32.99 -2.00 -5.28
CA LEU A 89 -32.39 -3.10 -4.49
C LEU A 89 -32.27 -4.40 -5.29
N GLY A 90 -33.31 -4.79 -6.02
CA GLY A 90 -33.31 -6.00 -6.85
C GLY A 90 -32.19 -6.01 -7.91
N THR A 91 -32.08 -4.94 -8.70
CA THR A 91 -31.05 -4.79 -9.74
C THR A 91 -29.65 -4.75 -9.12
N ALA A 92 -29.45 -3.95 -8.05
CA ALA A 92 -28.18 -3.86 -7.35
C ALA A 92 -27.73 -5.21 -6.77
N THR A 93 -28.67 -5.96 -6.20
CA THR A 93 -28.43 -7.32 -5.67
C THR A 93 -27.99 -8.27 -6.78
N ALA A 94 -28.67 -8.24 -7.93
CA ALA A 94 -28.33 -9.08 -9.07
C ALA A 94 -26.92 -8.76 -9.62
N ILE A 95 -26.59 -7.48 -9.81
CA ILE A 95 -25.25 -7.04 -10.25
C ILE A 95 -24.19 -7.47 -9.23
N ALA A 96 -24.44 -7.25 -7.94
CA ALA A 96 -23.50 -7.60 -6.88
C ALA A 96 -23.25 -9.12 -6.79
N GLN A 97 -24.25 -9.95 -7.06
CA GLN A 97 -24.09 -11.40 -7.14
C GLN A 97 -23.28 -11.81 -8.37
N GLN A 98 -23.57 -11.24 -9.54
CA GLN A 98 -22.82 -11.50 -10.78
C GLN A 98 -21.33 -11.14 -10.64
N LEU A 99 -21.04 -10.06 -9.90
CA LEU A 99 -19.69 -9.58 -9.64
C LEU A 99 -19.00 -10.24 -8.44
N GLY A 100 -19.70 -11.08 -7.67
CA GLY A 100 -19.16 -11.73 -6.48
C GLY A 100 -18.93 -10.80 -5.28
N ILE A 101 -19.56 -9.61 -5.29
CA ILE A 101 -19.59 -8.67 -4.16
C ILE A 101 -20.52 -9.18 -3.06
N LEU A 102 -21.69 -9.71 -3.43
CA LEU A 102 -22.66 -10.27 -2.49
C LEU A 102 -22.50 -11.80 -2.40
N ASN A 103 -22.04 -12.29 -1.25
CA ASN A 103 -21.85 -13.73 -0.99
C ASN A 103 -23.03 -14.33 -0.20
N LYS A 104 -23.10 -15.67 -0.16
CA LYS A 104 -24.10 -16.37 0.67
C LYS A 104 -23.93 -15.99 2.15
N GLY A 105 -25.02 -15.55 2.77
CA GLY A 105 -25.04 -15.09 4.17
C GLY A 105 -24.84 -13.59 4.36
N GLU A 106 -24.51 -12.86 3.29
CA GLU A 106 -24.47 -11.40 3.31
C GLU A 106 -25.81 -10.79 2.88
N ARG A 107 -26.05 -9.55 3.28
CA ARG A 107 -27.30 -8.84 3.07
C ARG A 107 -27.14 -7.70 2.07
N ALA A 108 -28.21 -7.47 1.33
CA ALA A 108 -28.44 -6.26 0.55
C ALA A 108 -29.60 -5.51 1.20
N ILE A 109 -29.45 -4.21 1.43
CA ILE A 109 -30.49 -3.37 2.04
C ILE A 109 -30.73 -2.11 1.22
N ASP A 110 -31.91 -1.51 1.38
CA ASP A 110 -32.23 -0.21 0.80
C ASP A 110 -32.02 0.94 1.81
N GLY A 111 -32.05 2.18 1.31
CA GLY A 111 -31.91 3.38 2.13
C GLY A 111 -32.95 3.48 3.25
N GLN A 112 -34.20 3.06 3.02
CA GLN A 112 -35.25 3.10 4.04
C GLN A 112 -34.92 2.17 5.21
N THR A 113 -34.43 0.96 4.92
CA THR A 113 -33.99 0.01 5.95
C THR A 113 -32.76 0.54 6.69
N LEU A 114 -31.85 1.22 5.99
CA LEU A 114 -30.67 1.86 6.59
C LEU A 114 -31.03 3.03 7.52
N ASP A 115 -32.03 3.84 7.15
CA ASP A 115 -32.53 4.96 7.96
C ASP A 115 -33.19 4.50 9.25
N ALA A 116 -33.79 3.31 9.26
CA ALA A 116 -34.34 2.69 10.45
C ALA A 116 -33.27 2.16 11.42
N MET A 117 -32.01 2.01 10.98
CA MET A 117 -30.90 1.58 11.84
C MET A 117 -30.28 2.78 12.55
N ASP A 118 -30.18 2.72 13.87
CA ASP A 118 -29.35 3.67 14.61
C ASP A 118 -27.85 3.42 14.39
N GLY A 119 -26.99 4.32 14.89
CA GLY A 119 -25.54 4.24 14.69
C GLY A 119 -24.91 2.95 15.24
N ASN A 120 -25.38 2.47 16.39
CA ASN A 120 -24.85 1.26 17.03
C ASN A 120 -25.28 0.00 16.26
N ALA A 121 -26.56 -0.07 15.89
CA ALA A 121 -27.10 -1.16 15.08
C ALA A 121 -26.39 -1.23 13.73
N LEU A 122 -26.12 -0.08 13.09
CA LEU A 122 -25.37 -0.03 11.85
C LEU A 122 -23.93 -0.50 12.04
N ALA A 123 -23.21 -0.03 13.06
CA ALA A 123 -21.82 -0.43 13.32
C ALA A 123 -21.68 -1.96 13.60
N GLU A 124 -22.68 -2.57 14.23
CA GLU A 124 -22.73 -4.01 14.41
C GLU A 124 -23.07 -4.73 13.10
N ALA A 125 -24.05 -4.24 12.35
CA ALA A 125 -24.54 -4.88 11.13
C ALA A 125 -23.63 -4.71 9.91
N VAL A 126 -22.79 -3.67 9.86
CA VAL A 126 -22.06 -3.22 8.65
C VAL A 126 -21.23 -4.34 8.00
N HIS A 127 -20.66 -5.24 8.81
CA HIS A 127 -19.86 -6.37 8.34
C HIS A 127 -20.66 -7.52 7.72
N THR A 128 -21.99 -7.46 7.78
CA THR A 128 -22.88 -8.43 7.12
C THR A 128 -23.52 -7.87 5.86
N ILE A 129 -23.37 -6.57 5.60
CA ILE A 129 -24.04 -5.87 4.50
C ILE A 129 -23.01 -5.58 3.41
N SER A 130 -23.28 -6.05 2.19
CA SER A 130 -22.39 -5.85 1.05
C SER A 130 -22.96 -4.94 -0.03
N VAL A 131 -24.27 -4.65 0.03
CA VAL A 131 -24.97 -3.80 -0.95
C VAL A 131 -25.91 -2.84 -0.23
N TYR A 132 -25.76 -1.56 -0.55
CA TYR A 132 -26.64 -0.48 -0.11
C TYR A 132 -27.25 0.18 -1.36
N ALA A 133 -28.58 0.06 -1.51
CA ALA A 133 -29.31 0.55 -2.67
C ALA A 133 -30.18 1.77 -2.32
N ARG A 134 -30.39 2.68 -3.27
CA ARG A 134 -31.16 3.93 -3.07
C ARG A 134 -30.73 4.74 -1.84
N VAL A 135 -29.43 4.84 -1.60
CA VAL A 135 -28.90 5.59 -0.45
C VAL A 135 -28.88 7.10 -0.68
N SER A 136 -29.05 7.86 0.40
CA SER A 136 -28.86 9.32 0.38
C SER A 136 -27.38 9.72 0.50
N PRO A 137 -27.01 10.98 0.19
CA PRO A 137 -25.65 11.48 0.42
C PRO A 137 -25.20 11.36 1.89
N SER A 138 -26.10 11.58 2.85
CA SER A 138 -25.82 11.41 4.29
C SER A 138 -25.54 9.97 4.67
N ASP A 139 -26.18 9.00 4.02
CA ASP A 139 -25.98 7.58 4.29
C ASP A 139 -24.59 7.11 3.90
N LYS A 140 -24.04 7.64 2.80
CA LYS A 140 -22.67 7.36 2.38
C LYS A 140 -21.67 7.67 3.51
N ILE A 141 -21.85 8.80 4.17
CA ILE A 141 -21.02 9.20 5.32
C ILE A 141 -21.24 8.26 6.51
N ARG A 142 -22.49 7.90 6.81
CA ARG A 142 -22.82 6.97 7.91
C ARG A 142 -22.16 5.60 7.70
N ILE A 143 -22.19 5.07 6.48
CA ILE A 143 -21.57 3.79 6.13
C ILE A 143 -20.06 3.86 6.30
N VAL A 144 -19.40 4.92 5.82
CA VAL A 144 -17.96 5.14 5.99
C VAL A 144 -17.59 5.14 7.48
N LYS A 145 -18.30 5.93 8.29
CA LYS A 145 -18.05 6.01 9.73
C LYS A 145 -18.27 4.68 10.44
N ALA A 146 -19.33 3.94 10.10
CA ALA A 146 -19.59 2.63 10.69
C ALA A 146 -18.46 1.61 10.44
N TRP A 147 -17.78 1.70 9.29
CA TRP A 147 -16.58 0.90 9.02
C TRP A 147 -15.35 1.42 9.79
N GLN A 148 -15.15 2.74 9.83
CA GLN A 148 -14.04 3.36 10.57
C GLN A 148 -14.11 3.10 12.08
N ASP A 149 -15.31 3.10 12.66
CA ASP A 149 -15.56 2.82 14.08
C ASP A 149 -15.16 1.38 14.46
N ARG A 150 -15.06 0.49 13.48
CA ARG A 150 -14.54 -0.88 13.64
C ARG A 150 -13.03 -0.97 13.50
N GLY A 151 -12.35 0.14 13.26
CA GLY A 151 -10.91 0.22 13.06
C GLY A 151 -10.44 -0.15 11.65
N GLU A 152 -11.36 -0.29 10.69
CA GLU A 152 -11.02 -0.55 9.29
C GLU A 152 -10.56 0.74 8.59
N VAL A 153 -9.70 0.59 7.57
CA VAL A 153 -9.30 1.68 6.68
C VAL A 153 -10.24 1.70 5.49
N VAL A 154 -10.95 2.80 5.28
CA VAL A 154 -12.04 2.89 4.29
C VAL A 154 -11.60 3.71 3.09
N ALA A 155 -11.65 3.10 1.92
CA ALA A 155 -11.58 3.80 0.64
C ALA A 155 -12.99 3.99 0.07
N MET A 156 -13.33 5.22 -0.33
CA MET A 156 -14.63 5.54 -0.92
C MET A 156 -14.46 6.06 -2.33
N THR A 157 -15.32 5.61 -3.26
CA THR A 157 -15.37 6.10 -4.65
C THR A 157 -16.61 6.95 -4.90
N GLY A 158 -16.49 7.98 -5.72
CA GLY A 158 -17.61 8.82 -6.12
C GLY A 158 -17.27 9.76 -7.28
N ASP A 159 -18.30 10.32 -7.90
CA ASP A 159 -18.21 11.17 -9.09
C ASP A 159 -19.02 12.47 -8.92
N GLY A 160 -20.16 12.39 -8.23
CA GLY A 160 -21.06 13.52 -8.02
C GLY A 160 -20.66 14.47 -6.89
N VAL A 161 -21.21 15.69 -6.93
CA VAL A 161 -21.13 16.67 -5.83
C VAL A 161 -21.65 16.09 -4.51
N ASN A 162 -22.64 15.21 -4.60
CA ASN A 162 -23.24 14.50 -3.48
C ASN A 162 -22.27 13.54 -2.77
N ASP A 163 -21.20 13.12 -3.45
CA ASP A 163 -20.23 12.19 -2.90
C ASP A 163 -19.08 12.90 -2.21
N ALA A 164 -18.86 14.18 -2.48
CA ALA A 164 -17.77 14.97 -1.93
C ALA A 164 -17.67 14.91 -0.39
N PRO A 165 -18.77 15.01 0.39
CA PRO A 165 -18.67 14.87 1.85
C PRO A 165 -18.21 13.48 2.30
N ALA A 166 -18.62 12.43 1.61
CA ALA A 166 -18.28 11.05 1.97
C ALA A 166 -16.87 10.68 1.50
N LEU A 167 -16.45 11.16 0.32
CA LEU A 167 -15.07 11.11 -0.16
C LEU A 167 -14.13 11.76 0.86
N LYS A 168 -14.50 12.93 1.40
CA LYS A 168 -13.67 13.64 2.38
C LYS A 168 -13.64 12.97 3.77
N ALA A 169 -14.69 12.22 4.11
CA ALA A 169 -14.79 11.52 5.39
C ALA A 169 -14.03 10.17 5.39
N ALA A 170 -13.84 9.56 4.23
CA ALA A 170 -13.08 8.32 4.08
C ALA A 170 -11.59 8.53 4.39
N ASP A 171 -10.88 7.44 4.71
CA ASP A 171 -9.43 7.50 4.90
C ASP A 171 -8.71 7.74 3.56
N ILE A 172 -9.32 7.28 2.45
CA ILE A 172 -8.90 7.58 1.09
C ILE A 172 -10.16 7.85 0.23
N GLY A 173 -10.37 9.09 -0.17
CA GLY A 173 -11.37 9.46 -1.18
C GLY A 173 -10.84 9.27 -2.60
N CYS A 174 -11.60 8.57 -3.45
CA CYS A 174 -11.29 8.31 -4.86
C CYS A 174 -12.33 8.95 -5.79
N ALA A 175 -11.95 9.99 -6.53
CA ALA A 175 -12.84 10.63 -7.51
C ALA A 175 -12.65 10.10 -8.93
N MET A 176 -13.73 10.04 -9.71
CA MET A 176 -13.65 9.79 -11.15
C MET A 176 -13.02 11.00 -11.88
N GLY A 177 -12.10 10.76 -12.80
CA GLY A 177 -11.36 11.78 -13.53
C GLY A 177 -12.12 12.34 -14.74
N ILE A 178 -12.84 11.48 -15.46
CA ILE A 178 -13.57 11.84 -16.68
C ILE A 178 -15.00 12.27 -16.32
N THR A 179 -15.74 11.40 -15.64
CA THR A 179 -17.14 11.64 -15.26
C THR A 179 -17.31 12.45 -13.99
N GLY A 180 -16.27 12.52 -13.15
CA GLY A 180 -16.35 13.18 -11.85
C GLY A 180 -16.37 14.71 -11.95
N THR A 181 -17.22 15.30 -11.11
CA THR A 181 -17.33 16.75 -10.93
C THR A 181 -16.07 17.34 -10.28
N GLU A 182 -15.78 18.61 -10.56
CA GLU A 182 -14.64 19.31 -9.94
C GLU A 182 -14.75 19.37 -8.41
N VAL A 183 -15.98 19.38 -7.88
CA VAL A 183 -16.20 19.32 -6.42
C VAL A 183 -15.79 17.96 -5.85
N ALA A 184 -16.11 16.85 -6.54
CA ALA A 184 -15.70 15.52 -6.12
C ALA A 184 -14.17 15.36 -6.19
N LYS A 185 -13.54 15.79 -7.30
CA LYS A 185 -12.08 15.77 -7.46
C LYS A 185 -11.36 16.61 -6.41
N GLY A 186 -11.89 17.78 -6.07
CA GLY A 186 -11.32 18.65 -5.02
C GLY A 186 -11.49 18.10 -3.60
N ALA A 187 -12.45 17.20 -3.39
CA ALA A 187 -12.69 16.56 -2.08
C ALA A 187 -11.90 15.25 -1.89
N ALA A 188 -11.51 14.58 -2.98
CA ALA A 188 -10.82 13.30 -2.98
C ALA A 188 -9.30 13.44 -2.74
N ASP A 189 -8.68 12.36 -2.24
CA ASP A 189 -7.23 12.23 -2.07
C ASP A 189 -6.56 11.63 -3.32
N MET A 190 -7.32 10.89 -4.13
CA MET A 190 -6.88 10.27 -5.38
C MET A 190 -7.91 10.48 -6.50
N THR A 191 -7.45 10.79 -7.71
CA THR A 191 -8.30 10.94 -8.90
C THR A 191 -7.96 9.85 -9.92
N LEU A 192 -8.98 9.12 -10.38
CA LEU A 192 -8.87 8.04 -11.36
C LEU A 192 -9.01 8.61 -12.76
N THR A 193 -7.89 8.87 -13.44
CA THR A 193 -7.88 9.51 -14.76
C THR A 193 -8.57 8.71 -15.87
N ASP A 194 -8.85 7.43 -15.64
CA ASP A 194 -9.44 6.46 -16.55
C ASP A 194 -10.84 5.97 -16.13
N ASP A 195 -11.37 6.48 -15.01
CA ASP A 195 -12.62 6.05 -14.38
C ASP A 195 -12.71 4.53 -14.14
N ASN A 196 -11.57 3.88 -13.84
CA ASN A 196 -11.50 2.44 -13.71
C ASN A 196 -11.29 1.96 -12.27
N PHE A 197 -12.15 1.06 -11.82
CA PHE A 197 -12.01 0.41 -10.51
C PHE A 197 -10.71 -0.42 -10.40
N ALA A 198 -10.23 -1.02 -11.49
CA ALA A 198 -8.99 -1.78 -11.49
C ALA A 198 -7.78 -0.92 -11.06
N THR A 199 -7.80 0.38 -11.36
CA THR A 199 -6.74 1.33 -11.00
C THR A 199 -6.64 1.53 -9.49
N ILE A 200 -7.74 1.42 -8.75
CA ILE A 200 -7.72 1.42 -7.28
C ILE A 200 -6.99 0.19 -6.76
N VAL A 201 -7.26 -0.98 -7.33
CA VAL A 201 -6.61 -2.24 -6.91
C VAL A 201 -5.12 -2.20 -7.19
N GLU A 202 -4.71 -1.64 -8.32
CA GLU A 202 -3.31 -1.40 -8.63
C GLU A 202 -2.68 -0.39 -7.67
N ALA A 203 -3.38 0.70 -7.33
CA ALA A 203 -2.90 1.66 -6.33
C ALA A 203 -2.68 1.00 -4.95
N VAL A 204 -3.57 0.09 -4.53
CA VAL A 204 -3.37 -0.70 -3.30
C VAL A 204 -2.13 -1.59 -3.40
N ARG A 205 -1.91 -2.25 -4.54
CA ARG A 205 -0.71 -3.07 -4.79
C ARG A 205 0.56 -2.23 -4.67
N GLN A 206 0.58 -1.04 -5.28
CA GLN A 206 1.67 -0.06 -5.19
C GLN A 206 1.89 0.40 -3.75
N GLY A 207 0.84 0.80 -3.04
CA GLY A 207 0.92 1.25 -1.65
C GLY A 207 1.51 0.19 -0.71
N ARG A 208 1.09 -1.07 -0.85
CA ARG A 208 1.67 -2.19 -0.09
C ARG A 208 3.16 -2.40 -0.42
N GLY A 209 3.53 -2.30 -1.70
CA GLY A 209 4.92 -2.38 -2.15
C GLY A 209 5.80 -1.26 -1.58
N ILE A 210 5.33 -0.01 -1.64
CA ILE A 210 6.01 1.16 -1.07
C ILE A 210 6.21 0.98 0.43
N TYR A 211 5.17 0.53 1.16
CA TYR A 211 5.28 0.29 2.60
C TYR A 211 6.32 -0.80 2.93
N ALA A 212 6.35 -1.89 2.17
CA ALA A 212 7.34 -2.94 2.33
C ALA A 212 8.77 -2.43 2.08
N ASN A 213 8.96 -1.58 1.09
CA ASN A 213 10.26 -0.97 0.79
C ASN A 213 10.67 0.05 1.86
N LEU A 214 9.76 0.90 2.34
CA LEU A 214 10.02 1.83 3.44
C LEU A 214 10.51 1.09 4.69
N ARG A 215 9.93 -0.07 5.01
CA ARG A 215 10.42 -0.90 6.13
C ARG A 215 11.86 -1.38 5.92
N LYS A 216 12.27 -1.71 4.70
CA LYS A 216 13.66 -2.09 4.38
C LYS A 216 14.60 -0.90 4.54
N VAL A 217 14.19 0.28 4.04
CA VAL A 217 14.98 1.52 4.15
C VAL A 217 15.18 1.92 5.60
N VAL A 218 14.11 1.90 6.41
CA VAL A 218 14.19 2.23 7.83
C VAL A 218 15.00 1.19 8.60
N GLY A 219 14.81 -0.11 8.30
CA GLY A 219 15.64 -1.17 8.88
C GLY A 219 17.12 -1.01 8.56
N TYR A 220 17.44 -0.68 7.31
CA TYR A 220 18.79 -0.37 6.85
C TYR A 220 19.38 0.80 7.64
N LEU A 221 18.81 2.00 7.50
CA LEU A 221 19.33 3.23 8.09
C LEU A 221 19.43 3.17 9.61
N LEU A 222 18.47 2.56 10.30
CA LEU A 222 18.55 2.44 11.75
C LEU A 222 19.60 1.40 12.18
N SER A 223 19.76 0.30 11.45
CA SER A 223 20.81 -0.68 11.78
C SER A 223 22.21 -0.10 11.63
N THR A 224 22.44 0.74 10.61
CA THR A 224 23.73 1.41 10.38
C THR A 224 24.00 2.49 11.42
N ASN A 225 23.00 3.32 11.74
CA ASN A 225 23.10 4.32 12.81
C ASN A 225 23.36 3.71 14.19
N ILE A 226 22.69 2.60 14.53
CA ILE A 226 22.95 1.89 15.79
C ILE A 226 24.39 1.34 15.81
N ALA A 227 24.90 0.84 14.68
CA ALA A 227 26.28 0.38 14.58
C ALA A 227 27.28 1.51 14.85
N GLU A 228 27.07 2.69 14.26
CA GLU A 228 27.90 3.87 14.47
C GLU A 228 27.88 4.32 15.93
N LEU A 229 26.68 4.47 16.49
CA LEU A 229 26.47 4.87 17.87
C LEU A 229 27.19 3.92 18.83
N PHE A 230 26.97 2.60 18.66
CA PHE A 230 27.58 1.59 19.53
C PHE A 230 29.09 1.53 19.34
N THR A 231 29.60 1.66 18.12
CA THR A 231 31.06 1.71 17.85
C THR A 231 31.69 2.86 18.62
N VAL A 232 31.15 4.07 18.50
CA VAL A 232 31.70 5.26 19.16
C VAL A 232 31.53 5.16 20.68
N PHE A 233 30.35 4.76 21.16
CA PHE A 233 30.05 4.61 22.59
C PHE A 233 30.97 3.60 23.28
N PHE A 234 31.05 2.38 22.77
CA PHE A 234 31.87 1.34 23.39
C PHE A 234 33.37 1.60 23.22
N ALA A 235 33.82 2.20 22.11
CA ALA A 235 35.23 2.57 21.97
C ALA A 235 35.65 3.62 22.99
N MET A 236 34.82 4.64 23.25
CA MET A 236 35.14 5.66 24.25
C MET A 236 35.19 5.09 25.67
N ILE A 237 34.31 4.13 25.99
CA ILE A 237 34.32 3.48 27.31
C ILE A 237 35.50 2.52 27.47
N LEU A 238 35.77 1.67 26.47
CA LEU A 238 36.74 0.58 26.57
C LEU A 238 38.17 1.02 26.24
N PHE A 239 38.34 1.88 25.24
CA PHE A 239 39.64 2.26 24.69
C PHE A 239 40.00 3.73 24.98
N ARG A 240 39.04 4.56 25.41
CA ARG A 240 39.19 6.01 25.63
C ARG A 240 39.67 6.79 24.39
N GLU A 241 39.50 6.19 23.22
CA GLU A 241 39.89 6.76 21.93
C GLU A 241 38.69 6.75 20.99
N THR A 242 38.57 7.79 20.17
CA THR A 242 37.48 7.90 19.19
C THR A 242 37.84 7.12 17.92
N PRO A 243 37.07 6.07 17.56
CA PRO A 243 37.39 5.19 16.44
C PRO A 243 37.02 5.81 15.09
N LEU A 244 36.13 6.79 15.09
CA LEU A 244 35.62 7.48 13.91
C LEU A 244 35.57 8.99 14.20
N LEU A 245 35.93 9.80 13.21
CA LEU A 245 35.81 11.25 13.28
C LEU A 245 34.44 11.72 12.77
N SER A 246 34.01 12.91 13.19
CA SER A 246 32.72 13.48 12.77
C SER A 246 32.59 13.60 11.25
N MET A 247 33.67 13.96 10.54
CA MET A 247 33.69 14.04 9.07
C MET A 247 33.51 12.67 8.41
N GLN A 248 34.09 11.62 9.01
CA GLN A 248 33.96 10.24 8.52
C GLN A 248 32.53 9.74 8.70
N LEU A 249 31.91 10.00 9.86
CA LEU A 249 30.50 9.69 10.13
C LEU A 249 29.54 10.46 9.21
N LEU A 250 29.83 11.74 8.94
CA LEU A 250 29.04 12.55 8.01
C LEU A 250 29.09 11.96 6.60
N TRP A 251 30.27 11.54 6.13
CA TRP A 251 30.42 10.91 4.82
C TRP A 251 29.66 9.60 4.71
N ILE A 252 29.74 8.77 5.76
CA ILE A 252 29.02 7.52 5.84
C ILE A 252 27.51 7.76 5.71
N ASN A 253 26.94 8.58 6.60
CA ASN A 253 25.50 8.81 6.65
C ASN A 253 24.96 9.52 5.41
N LEU A 254 25.70 10.48 4.86
CA LEU A 254 25.20 11.32 3.78
C LEU A 254 25.44 10.70 2.40
N ILE A 255 26.60 10.10 2.18
CA ILE A 255 27.01 9.64 0.84
C ILE A 255 26.89 8.13 0.74
N THR A 256 27.51 7.41 1.69
CA THR A 256 27.61 5.95 1.60
C THR A 256 26.25 5.28 1.74
N ASP A 257 25.44 5.72 2.71
CA ASP A 257 24.13 5.16 3.03
C ASP A 257 22.97 5.68 2.17
N SER A 258 23.02 6.94 1.71
CA SER A 258 21.90 7.54 0.96
C SER A 258 21.62 6.84 -0.37
N LEU A 259 22.66 6.51 -1.15
CA LEU A 259 22.44 5.88 -2.47
C LEU A 259 21.81 4.48 -2.34
N PRO A 260 22.33 3.57 -1.49
CA PRO A 260 21.68 2.28 -1.27
C PRO A 260 20.29 2.40 -0.64
N ALA A 261 20.07 3.35 0.29
CA ALA A 261 18.75 3.59 0.88
C ALA A 261 17.71 4.00 -0.17
N ILE A 262 18.05 4.91 -1.07
CA ILE A 262 17.18 5.32 -2.19
C ILE A 262 16.89 4.12 -3.10
N ALA A 263 17.91 3.31 -3.42
CA ALA A 263 17.75 2.14 -4.26
C ALA A 263 16.89 1.03 -3.61
N LEU A 264 16.97 0.86 -2.29
CA LEU A 264 16.09 -0.03 -1.51
C LEU A 264 14.63 0.45 -1.53
N GLY A 265 14.40 1.77 -1.53
CA GLY A 265 13.07 2.36 -1.71
C GLY A 265 12.42 2.01 -3.05
N MET A 266 13.24 1.77 -4.08
CA MET A 266 12.81 1.42 -5.44
C MET A 266 12.89 -0.09 -5.73
N GLU A 267 13.01 -0.95 -4.70
CA GLU A 267 13.01 -2.39 -4.92
C GLU A 267 11.67 -2.83 -5.59
N PRO A 268 11.70 -3.75 -6.56
CA PRO A 268 10.48 -4.23 -7.19
C PRO A 268 9.46 -4.78 -6.18
N ILE A 269 8.19 -4.53 -6.46
CA ILE A 269 7.08 -5.04 -5.66
C ILE A 269 7.06 -6.57 -5.73
N GLN A 270 6.97 -7.22 -4.57
CA GLN A 270 6.91 -8.67 -4.50
C GLN A 270 5.61 -9.21 -5.11
N SER A 271 5.68 -10.34 -5.80
CA SER A 271 4.53 -10.95 -6.50
C SER A 271 3.41 -11.39 -5.57
N ASP A 272 3.74 -11.70 -4.31
CA ASP A 272 2.82 -12.18 -3.28
C ASP A 272 2.16 -11.06 -2.47
N VAL A 273 2.43 -9.78 -2.79
CA VAL A 273 1.93 -8.63 -2.02
C VAL A 273 0.39 -8.58 -1.90
N MET A 274 -0.32 -9.14 -2.88
CA MET A 274 -1.78 -9.24 -2.92
C MET A 274 -2.33 -10.56 -2.36
N GLU A 275 -1.48 -11.40 -1.76
CA GLU A 275 -1.89 -12.64 -1.07
C GLU A 275 -2.01 -12.44 0.45
N HIS A 276 -1.37 -11.39 0.97
CA HIS A 276 -1.42 -11.02 2.37
C HIS A 276 -2.67 -10.22 2.70
N LYS A 277 -3.18 -10.38 3.94
CA LYS A 277 -4.29 -9.57 4.44
C LYS A 277 -3.88 -8.11 4.65
N PRO A 278 -4.83 -7.16 4.70
CA PRO A 278 -4.53 -5.78 5.06
C PRO A 278 -3.86 -5.72 6.44
N LYS A 279 -2.90 -4.81 6.59
CA LYS A 279 -2.25 -4.56 7.88
C LYS A 279 -3.19 -3.78 8.79
N SER A 280 -3.13 -4.06 10.08
CA SER A 280 -3.93 -3.33 11.07
C SER A 280 -3.44 -1.90 11.21
N ARG A 281 -4.37 -0.97 11.46
CA ARG A 281 -4.07 0.45 11.72
C ARG A 281 -3.14 0.66 12.92
N THR A 282 -3.16 -0.27 13.88
CA THR A 282 -2.33 -0.21 15.09
C THR A 282 -0.96 -0.87 14.91
N GLU A 283 -0.71 -1.57 13.78
CA GLU A 283 0.59 -2.16 13.49
C GLU A 283 1.58 -1.04 13.15
N GLY A 284 2.45 -0.69 14.10
CA GLY A 284 3.53 0.25 13.87
C GLY A 284 4.59 -0.27 12.89
N LEU A 285 5.40 0.62 12.34
CA LEU A 285 6.48 0.30 11.40
C LEU A 285 7.46 -0.76 11.93
N PHE A 286 7.67 -0.76 13.25
CA PHE A 286 8.61 -1.63 13.98
C PHE A 286 8.04 -3.01 14.38
N ALA A 287 6.80 -3.31 14.00
CA ALA A 287 6.18 -4.59 14.30
C ALA A 287 6.94 -5.78 13.67
N ASN A 288 6.65 -6.99 14.15
CA ASN A 288 7.17 -8.26 13.62
C ASN A 288 8.70 -8.40 13.73
N GLY A 289 9.27 -7.95 14.86
CA GLY A 289 10.67 -8.21 15.23
C GLY A 289 11.71 -7.28 14.61
N LEU A 290 11.29 -6.25 13.85
CA LEU A 290 12.21 -5.30 13.19
C LEU A 290 13.15 -4.61 14.18
N THR A 291 12.66 -4.21 15.37
CA THR A 291 13.51 -3.58 16.40
C THR A 291 14.62 -4.51 16.89
N LEU A 292 14.29 -5.76 17.23
CA LEU A 292 15.27 -6.71 17.73
C LEU A 292 16.36 -6.96 16.69
N GLN A 293 15.96 -7.04 15.44
CA GLN A 293 16.86 -7.22 14.32
C GLN A 293 17.75 -5.99 14.06
N ILE A 294 17.20 -4.77 14.10
CA ILE A 294 17.98 -3.52 14.00
C ILE A 294 19.07 -3.51 15.07
N ILE A 295 18.71 -3.82 16.32
CA ILE A 295 19.66 -3.82 17.46
C ILE A 295 20.70 -4.92 17.29
N ALA A 296 20.30 -6.14 16.92
CA ALA A 296 21.21 -7.27 16.74
C ALA A 296 22.22 -7.03 15.62
N GLN A 297 21.76 -6.51 14.47
CA GLN A 297 22.62 -6.18 13.33
C GLN A 297 23.55 -5.01 13.65
N GLY A 298 23.02 -3.94 14.23
CA GLY A 298 23.83 -2.79 14.65
C GLY A 298 24.91 -3.20 15.66
N SER A 299 24.57 -4.06 16.63
CA SER A 299 25.53 -4.60 17.60
C SER A 299 26.61 -5.45 16.96
N LEU A 300 26.26 -6.32 16.01
CA LEU A 300 27.21 -7.13 15.26
C LEU A 300 28.19 -6.23 14.48
N PHE A 301 27.68 -5.23 13.76
CA PHE A 301 28.51 -4.32 12.97
C PHE A 301 29.41 -3.46 13.86
N ALA A 302 28.90 -2.99 14.99
CA ALA A 302 29.70 -2.29 15.98
C ALA A 302 30.84 -3.16 16.51
N LEU A 303 30.56 -4.41 16.87
CA LEU A 303 31.57 -5.36 17.34
C LEU A 303 32.67 -5.59 16.30
N LEU A 304 32.30 -5.82 15.04
CA LEU A 304 33.28 -6.04 13.96
C LEU A 304 34.12 -4.79 13.69
N THR A 305 33.51 -3.61 13.76
CA THR A 305 34.20 -2.32 13.59
C THR A 305 35.16 -2.05 14.73
N LEU A 306 34.77 -2.36 15.98
CA LEU A 306 35.62 -2.27 17.17
C LEU A 306 36.81 -3.24 17.10
N ILE A 307 36.59 -4.45 16.58
CA ILE A 307 37.67 -5.42 16.33
C ILE A 307 38.65 -4.86 15.30
N ALA A 308 38.16 -4.30 14.19
CA ALA A 308 39.01 -3.66 13.17
C ALA A 308 39.84 -2.51 13.77
N PHE A 309 39.21 -1.65 14.58
CA PHE A 309 39.87 -0.55 15.27
C PHE A 309 40.99 -1.05 16.20
N LEU A 310 40.69 -2.04 17.04
CA LEU A 310 41.65 -2.61 17.99
C LEU A 310 42.84 -3.29 17.31
N LEU A 311 42.59 -4.02 16.21
CA LEU A 311 43.66 -4.63 15.42
C LEU A 311 44.55 -3.58 14.77
N GLY A 312 43.97 -2.49 14.27
CA GLY A 312 44.73 -1.37 13.71
C GLY A 312 45.60 -0.67 14.76
N LEU A 313 45.07 -0.44 15.97
CA LEU A 313 45.83 0.10 17.09
C LEU A 313 47.03 -0.79 17.46
N ARG A 314 46.83 -2.12 17.51
CA ARG A 314 47.88 -3.07 17.89
C ARG A 314 48.94 -3.29 16.81
N GLN A 315 48.56 -3.28 15.53
CA GLN A 315 49.47 -3.56 14.42
C GLN A 315 50.21 -2.31 13.92
N GLY A 316 49.58 -1.13 14.00
CA GLY A 316 50.13 0.11 13.46
C GLY A 316 50.75 1.04 14.50
N GLY A 317 50.42 0.89 15.79
CA GLY A 317 50.83 1.82 16.87
C GLY A 317 50.25 3.23 16.78
N ASP A 318 49.73 3.60 15.60
CA ASP A 318 49.10 4.89 15.30
C ASP A 318 47.56 4.76 15.28
N ILE A 319 46.91 5.68 15.99
CA ILE A 319 45.46 5.83 16.01
C ILE A 319 44.86 6.06 14.62
N VAL A 320 45.61 6.67 13.69
CA VAL A 320 45.15 6.91 12.32
C VAL A 320 44.93 5.60 11.55
N VAL A 321 45.78 4.59 11.77
CA VAL A 321 45.62 3.25 11.18
C VAL A 321 44.36 2.58 11.73
N GLY A 322 44.17 2.64 13.05
CA GLY A 322 42.95 2.15 13.72
C GLY A 322 41.70 2.79 13.15
N ARG A 323 41.67 4.12 13.07
CA ARG A 323 40.53 4.89 12.52
C ARG A 323 40.25 4.54 11.06
N THR A 324 41.29 4.38 10.25
CA THR A 324 41.14 3.99 8.84
C THR A 324 40.53 2.58 8.74
N MET A 325 41.04 1.61 9.51
CA MET A 325 40.47 0.26 9.53
C MET A 325 39.02 0.24 10.01
N ALA A 326 38.68 1.02 11.03
CA ALA A 326 37.30 1.17 11.52
C ALA A 326 36.38 1.77 10.45
N PHE A 327 36.78 2.90 9.87
CA PHE A 327 36.04 3.59 8.82
C PHE A 327 35.81 2.69 7.60
N SER A 328 36.86 2.06 7.07
CA SER A 328 36.75 1.18 5.91
C SER A 328 35.87 -0.04 6.21
N THR A 329 36.01 -0.65 7.39
CA THR A 329 35.21 -1.82 7.76
C THR A 329 33.74 -1.44 7.85
N LEU A 330 33.41 -0.35 8.55
CA LEU A 330 32.03 0.08 8.71
C LEU A 330 31.39 0.50 7.39
N ALA A 331 32.10 1.28 6.56
CA ALA A 331 31.57 1.71 5.26
C ALA A 331 31.30 0.51 4.33
N ILE A 332 32.21 -0.48 4.25
CA ILE A 332 31.99 -1.68 3.43
C ILE A 332 30.88 -2.55 4.02
N LEU A 333 30.82 -2.71 5.35
CA LEU A 333 29.76 -3.44 6.05
C LEU A 333 28.37 -2.91 5.67
N GLN A 334 28.20 -1.60 5.62
CA GLN A 334 26.93 -0.96 5.27
C GLN A 334 26.55 -1.22 3.80
N LEU A 335 27.50 -1.15 2.87
CA LEU A 335 27.25 -1.53 1.47
C LEU A 335 26.82 -3.00 1.33
N VAL A 336 27.43 -3.89 2.10
CA VAL A 336 27.05 -5.30 2.17
C VAL A 336 25.66 -5.48 2.79
N GLN A 337 25.36 -4.72 3.84
CA GLN A 337 24.07 -4.73 4.52
C GLN A 337 22.92 -4.29 3.62
N ALA A 338 23.16 -3.36 2.68
CA ALA A 338 22.15 -2.96 1.71
C ALA A 338 21.64 -4.16 0.92
N PHE A 339 22.51 -5.12 0.57
CA PHE A 339 22.08 -6.37 -0.06
C PHE A 339 21.28 -7.25 0.89
N ASN A 340 21.72 -7.41 2.14
CA ASN A 340 21.03 -8.23 3.14
C ASN A 340 19.58 -7.79 3.38
N MET A 341 19.31 -6.48 3.28
CA MET A 341 17.98 -5.86 3.49
C MET A 341 17.03 -5.98 2.29
N ARG A 342 17.48 -6.50 1.14
CA ARG A 342 16.64 -6.62 -0.07
C ARG A 342 15.44 -7.55 0.09
N SER A 343 15.66 -8.70 0.72
CA SER A 343 14.66 -9.78 0.77
C SER A 343 14.70 -10.61 2.04
N GLN A 344 13.53 -11.12 2.40
CA GLN A 344 13.33 -12.09 3.48
C GLN A 344 13.91 -13.46 3.13
N HIS A 345 13.95 -13.79 1.84
CA HIS A 345 14.56 -15.02 1.36
C HIS A 345 16.09 -14.91 1.37
N SER A 346 16.75 -16.07 1.31
CA SER A 346 18.21 -16.16 1.20
C SER A 346 18.69 -15.40 -0.03
N LEU A 347 19.77 -14.63 0.11
CA LEU A 347 20.38 -13.90 -1.01
C LEU A 347 20.78 -14.80 -2.18
N PHE A 348 21.05 -16.08 -1.90
CA PHE A 348 21.35 -17.08 -2.91
C PHE A 348 20.12 -17.49 -3.74
N THR A 349 18.92 -17.29 -3.21
CA THR A 349 17.65 -17.55 -3.92
C THR A 349 17.11 -16.31 -4.64
N THR A 350 17.28 -15.12 -4.07
CA THR A 350 16.85 -13.85 -4.68
C THR A 350 17.85 -13.29 -5.69
N GLY A 351 19.10 -13.74 -5.64
CA GLY A 351 20.19 -13.35 -6.53
C GLY A 351 20.74 -11.96 -6.24
N PHE A 352 22.07 -11.84 -6.09
CA PHE A 352 22.74 -10.57 -5.82
C PHE A 352 22.48 -9.52 -6.92
N PHE A 353 22.33 -9.93 -8.18
CA PHE A 353 22.30 -9.02 -9.32
C PHE A 353 20.90 -8.69 -9.86
N THR A 354 19.83 -9.14 -9.21
CA THR A 354 18.46 -8.98 -9.74
C THR A 354 17.97 -7.53 -9.71
N ASN A 355 18.37 -6.71 -8.72
CA ASN A 355 18.06 -5.28 -8.69
C ASN A 355 19.23 -4.45 -9.27
N THR A 356 19.10 -4.09 -10.54
CA THR A 356 20.12 -3.30 -11.25
C THR A 356 20.33 -1.91 -10.65
N THR A 357 19.28 -1.30 -10.08
CA THR A 357 19.35 0.02 -9.46
C THR A 357 20.17 -0.02 -8.17
N LEU A 358 19.94 -1.03 -7.33
CA LEU A 358 20.73 -1.22 -6.11
C LEU A 358 22.19 -1.56 -6.41
N ASN A 359 22.46 -2.41 -7.41
CA ASN A 359 23.83 -2.70 -7.82
C ASN A 359 24.57 -1.44 -8.27
N LYS A 360 23.90 -0.59 -9.06
CA LYS A 360 24.46 0.70 -9.50
C LYS A 360 24.70 1.64 -8.33
N ALA A 361 23.75 1.73 -7.40
CA ALA A 361 23.87 2.57 -6.20
C ALA A 361 25.03 2.13 -5.29
N VAL A 362 25.09 0.83 -4.97
CA VAL A 362 26.19 0.28 -4.17
C VAL A 362 27.52 0.39 -4.90
N GLY A 363 27.56 0.15 -6.21
CA GLY A 363 28.76 0.34 -7.03
C GLY A 363 29.25 1.79 -7.02
N ALA A 364 28.33 2.76 -7.15
CA ALA A 364 28.65 4.18 -7.05
C ALA A 364 29.19 4.54 -5.66
N SER A 365 28.53 4.09 -4.57
CA SER A 365 29.02 4.29 -3.21
C SER A 365 30.39 3.64 -2.97
N ALA A 366 30.64 2.45 -3.53
CA ALA A 366 31.93 1.77 -3.44
C ALA A 366 33.04 2.54 -4.19
N ILE A 367 32.74 3.09 -5.35
CA ILE A 367 33.67 3.96 -6.10
C ILE A 367 33.98 5.22 -5.29
N LEU A 368 32.96 5.87 -4.74
CA LEU A 368 33.14 7.07 -3.90
C LEU A 368 33.95 6.77 -2.64
N LEU A 369 33.71 5.62 -2.01
CA LEU A 369 34.51 5.14 -0.89
C LEU A 369 35.97 4.88 -1.30
N ALA A 370 36.21 4.26 -2.45
CA ALA A 370 37.55 4.04 -2.98
C ALA A 370 38.26 5.38 -3.25
N VAL A 371 37.56 6.38 -3.79
CA VAL A 371 38.11 7.73 -3.97
C VAL A 371 38.56 8.32 -2.63
N VAL A 372 37.74 8.20 -1.57
CA VAL A 372 38.09 8.71 -0.24
C VAL A 372 39.27 7.96 0.39
N LEU A 373 39.39 6.64 0.16
CA LEU A 373 40.46 5.82 0.73
C LEU A 373 41.79 5.95 0.00
N PHE A 374 41.78 6.06 -1.34
CA PHE A 374 42.99 5.93 -2.15
C PHE A 374 43.49 7.24 -2.77
N VAL A 375 42.66 8.29 -2.86
CA VAL A 375 43.09 9.59 -3.38
C VAL A 375 43.67 10.43 -2.25
N SER A 376 45.00 10.51 -2.19
CA SER A 376 45.75 11.11 -1.08
C SER A 376 45.22 12.48 -0.61
N PRO A 377 44.98 13.50 -1.47
CA PRO A 377 44.42 14.78 -1.01
C PRO A 377 43.07 14.66 -0.29
N ILE A 378 42.23 13.72 -0.71
CA ILE A 378 40.91 13.49 -0.12
C ILE A 378 41.06 12.70 1.19
N ALA A 379 41.86 11.63 1.20
CA ALA A 379 42.13 10.83 2.39
C ALA A 379 42.63 11.68 3.57
N HIS A 380 43.49 12.68 3.31
CA HIS A 380 43.97 13.60 4.35
C HIS A 380 42.85 14.45 4.97
N VAL A 381 41.86 14.89 4.19
CA VAL A 381 40.69 15.64 4.71
C VAL A 381 39.89 14.79 5.70
N PHE A 382 39.83 13.48 5.47
CA PHE A 382 39.16 12.53 6.35
C PHE A 382 40.08 11.95 7.45
N ALA A 383 41.33 12.41 7.55
CA ALA A 383 42.37 11.87 8.43
C ALA A 383 42.53 10.33 8.29
N LEU A 384 42.64 9.87 7.04
CA LEU A 384 42.83 8.48 6.67
C LEU A 384 44.27 8.27 6.17
N THR A 385 44.78 7.05 6.35
CA THR A 385 46.12 6.65 5.87
C THR A 385 46.04 5.44 4.96
N ILE A 386 47.06 5.22 4.13
CA ILE A 386 47.12 4.04 3.27
C ILE A 386 47.47 2.83 4.14
N LEU A 387 46.59 1.82 4.13
CA LEU A 387 46.80 0.57 4.84
C LEU A 387 47.74 -0.38 4.08
N SER A 388 48.38 -1.28 4.81
CA SER A 388 49.12 -2.40 4.23
C SER A 388 48.16 -3.47 3.67
N LEU A 389 48.64 -4.31 2.75
CA LEU A 389 47.83 -5.38 2.15
C LEU A 389 47.20 -6.33 3.19
N PRO A 390 47.90 -6.77 4.27
CA PRO A 390 47.27 -7.57 5.33
C PRO A 390 46.15 -6.85 6.06
N GLN A 391 46.29 -5.53 6.29
CA GLN A 391 45.26 -4.73 6.96
C GLN A 391 44.02 -4.58 6.07
N TYR A 392 44.18 -4.35 4.76
CA TYR A 392 43.05 -4.37 3.83
C TYR A 392 42.36 -5.74 3.77
N ALA A 393 43.12 -6.83 3.83
CA ALA A 393 42.55 -8.18 3.87
C ALA A 393 41.72 -8.41 5.16
N ILE A 394 42.18 -7.92 6.31
CA ILE A 394 41.43 -7.97 7.57
C ILE A 394 40.14 -7.16 7.46
N VAL A 395 40.21 -5.93 6.96
CA VAL A 395 39.04 -5.06 6.75
C VAL A 395 38.00 -5.76 5.88
N LEU A 396 38.42 -6.32 4.75
CA LEU A 396 37.51 -7.01 3.83
C LEU A 396 36.91 -8.28 4.46
N ALA A 397 37.72 -9.06 5.19
CA ALA A 397 37.25 -10.25 5.88
C ALA A 397 36.20 -9.92 6.94
N LEU A 398 36.44 -8.90 7.77
CA LEU A 398 35.49 -8.43 8.78
C LEU A 398 34.23 -7.85 8.13
N ALA A 399 34.36 -7.14 7.01
CA ALA A 399 33.22 -6.53 6.34
C ALA A 399 32.31 -7.55 5.61
N LEU A 400 32.86 -8.67 5.16
CA LEU A 400 32.10 -9.74 4.52
C LEU A 400 31.57 -10.78 5.52
N LEU A 401 32.10 -10.81 6.74
CA LEU A 401 31.73 -11.80 7.76
C LEU A 401 30.23 -11.83 8.14
N PRO A 402 29.48 -10.71 8.13
CA PRO A 402 28.05 -10.78 8.40
C PRO A 402 27.23 -11.54 7.37
N LEU A 403 27.68 -11.65 6.11
CA LEU A 403 26.95 -12.37 5.07
C LEU A 403 26.64 -13.82 5.48
N PRO A 404 27.62 -14.68 5.80
CA PRO A 404 27.34 -16.05 6.22
C PRO A 404 26.56 -16.11 7.54
N ILE A 405 26.79 -15.18 8.47
CA ILE A 405 26.09 -15.14 9.78
C ILE A 405 24.60 -14.87 9.56
N LEU A 406 24.28 -13.84 8.77
CA LEU A 406 22.90 -13.42 8.51
C LEU A 406 22.16 -14.42 7.62
N GLU A 407 22.84 -15.03 6.64
CA GLU A 407 22.27 -16.11 5.82
C GLU A 407 21.95 -17.36 6.65
N LEU A 408 22.83 -17.74 7.59
CA LEU A 408 22.56 -18.83 8.52
C LEU A 408 21.38 -18.49 9.44
N ALA A 409 21.31 -17.27 9.95
CA ALA A 409 20.22 -16.82 10.80
C ALA A 409 18.86 -16.76 10.06
N LYS A 410 18.87 -16.40 8.77
CA LYS A 410 17.69 -16.51 7.88
C LYS A 410 17.29 -17.98 7.68
N LYS A 411 18.26 -18.87 7.38
CA LYS A 411 18.00 -20.31 7.17
C LYS A 411 17.45 -21.02 8.41
N LEU A 412 17.92 -20.65 9.59
CA LEU A 412 17.45 -21.21 10.87
C LEU A 412 16.10 -20.62 11.32
N GLY A 413 15.55 -19.65 10.60
CA GLY A 413 14.31 -18.98 10.98
C GLY A 413 14.43 -18.18 12.28
N LEU A 414 15.66 -17.90 12.75
CA LEU A 414 15.92 -17.08 13.94
C LEU A 414 15.58 -15.61 13.67
N ILE A 415 15.64 -15.21 12.40
CA ILE A 415 15.15 -13.92 11.94
C ILE A 415 13.90 -14.16 11.11
N ARG A 416 12.76 -14.34 11.79
CA ARG A 416 11.43 -14.26 11.14
C ARG A 416 11.14 -12.80 10.87
N TYR A 417 11.56 -12.32 9.70
CA TYR A 417 11.01 -11.09 9.17
C TYR A 417 9.59 -11.41 8.70
N LEU A 418 8.61 -10.70 9.25
CA LEU A 418 7.29 -10.50 8.64
C LEU A 418 6.52 -11.80 8.30
N ALA A 419 5.74 -12.28 9.28
CA ALA A 419 4.35 -12.59 8.97
C ALA A 419 3.51 -11.34 9.24
#